data_AF-A0A6A1QI83-F1
#
_entry.id   AF-A0A6A1QI83-F1
#
_cell.length_a   1.000
_cell.length_b   1.000
_cell.length_c   1.000
_cell.angle_alpha   90.00
_cell.angle_beta   90.00
_cell.angle_gamma   90.00
#
_symmetry.space_group_name_H-M   'P 1'
#
loop_
_entity.id
_entity.type
_entity.pdbx_description
1 polymer ?
#
loop_
_entity_poly.entity_id
_entity_poly.type
_entity_poly.pdbx_seq_one_letter_code
_entity_poly.pdbx_strand_id
1 'polypeptide(L)'
;ALRPRPSVYIPEFIAANQSARADNLAWQRRVFVGGDDFKSGQTKVKSVLVDFLIGSGLKTMSIVSYNHLGNNDGQNLSAPPQFRSKEVSKSSVVDDMVHSNPVLYSPGEEPDHCVRGAQAWQGADSLLAAPIMLDLALLTELCQRVSFCTDIDPEPQSFHPVLSLLGFLFKAPLAPPGSPVVNALFRQRSCIENILRCAPTLGIPTYGPDNHMLLEHKMERPGLKQVGHVATACPVPCKKGSAPTAPNGCTGDAYGHSQAEAPQMPTT
;
A
#
# COMPACT_ATOMS: atom_id res chain seq x y z
N ALA A 1 -15.11 32.53 15.48
CA ALA A 1 -14.80 31.09 15.56
C ALA A 1 -15.48 30.37 14.39
N LEU A 2 -14.75 29.54 13.63
CA LEU A 2 -15.34 28.69 12.58
C LEU A 2 -16.25 27.64 13.24
N ARG A 3 -17.56 27.71 12.97
CA ARG A 3 -18.50 26.65 13.36
C ARG A 3 -18.54 25.61 12.23
N PRO A 4 -18.21 24.34 12.49
CA PRO A 4 -18.40 23.28 11.50
C PRO A 4 -19.86 23.23 11.08
N ARG A 5 -20.12 23.07 9.77
CA ARG A 5 -21.47 22.83 9.28
C ARG A 5 -21.93 21.44 9.74
N PRO A 6 -23.24 21.24 10.00
CA PRO A 6 -23.78 19.92 10.26
C PRO A 6 -23.36 18.95 9.15
N SER A 7 -22.93 17.75 9.53
CA SER A 7 -22.62 16.73 8.54
C SER A 7 -23.89 16.34 7.79
N VAL A 8 -23.78 16.26 6.47
CA VAL A 8 -24.86 15.75 5.63
C VAL A 8 -24.82 14.23 5.74
N TYR A 9 -25.77 13.66 6.48
CA TYR A 9 -25.99 12.22 6.54
C TYR A 9 -27.16 11.88 5.64
N ILE A 10 -26.88 11.11 4.59
CA ILE A 10 -27.89 10.57 3.69
C ILE A 10 -27.78 9.05 3.84
N PRO A 11 -28.76 8.37 4.48
CA PRO A 11 -28.74 6.93 4.72
C PRO A 11 -28.52 6.10 3.45
N GLU A 12 -28.96 6.62 2.30
CA GLU A 12 -28.77 6.02 0.99
C GLU A 12 -27.32 6.16 0.47
N PHE A 13 -26.50 7.03 1.06
CA PHE A 13 -25.13 7.35 0.64
C PHE A 13 -24.07 6.85 1.64
N ILE A 14 -24.25 5.65 2.16
CA ILE A 14 -23.25 4.94 2.96
C ILE A 14 -22.25 4.27 2.02
N ALA A 15 -20.93 4.41 2.24
CA ALA A 15 -19.87 3.78 1.44
C ALA A 15 -20.10 2.27 1.19
N ALA A 16 -20.59 1.56 2.20
CA ALA A 16 -20.89 0.14 2.12
C ALA A 16 -22.15 -0.24 1.29
N ASN A 17 -22.98 0.73 0.89
CA ASN A 17 -24.28 0.49 0.22
C ASN A 17 -24.32 1.05 -1.21
N GLN A 18 -23.16 1.22 -1.86
CA GLN A 18 -23.06 1.92 -3.15
C GLN A 18 -23.08 1.03 -4.40
N SER A 19 -23.42 -0.26 -4.27
CA SER A 19 -23.39 -1.23 -5.38
C SER A 19 -24.29 -0.88 -6.58
N ALA A 20 -25.26 0.02 -6.42
CA ALA A 20 -26.20 0.45 -7.46
C ALA A 20 -25.97 1.89 -7.97
N ARG A 21 -24.79 2.48 -7.73
CA ARG A 21 -24.54 3.89 -8.06
C ARG A 21 -24.44 4.16 -9.55
N ALA A 22 -24.25 5.45 -9.87
CA ALA A 22 -24.27 6.08 -11.19
C ALA A 22 -23.32 5.47 -12.24
N ASP A 23 -22.81 4.26 -12.04
CA ASP A 23 -22.10 3.40 -12.98
C ASP A 23 -22.82 3.35 -14.32
N ASN A 24 -24.16 3.23 -14.33
CA ASN A 24 -24.95 3.29 -15.57
C ASN A 24 -24.75 4.62 -16.33
N LEU A 25 -24.73 5.74 -15.61
CA LEU A 25 -24.50 7.07 -16.19
C LEU A 25 -23.02 7.28 -16.54
N ALA A 26 -22.11 6.77 -15.71
CA ALA A 26 -20.67 6.84 -15.91
C ALA A 26 -20.25 6.05 -17.15
N TRP A 27 -20.85 4.88 -17.34
CA TRP A 27 -20.74 4.05 -18.53
C TRP A 27 -21.23 4.78 -19.78
N GLN A 28 -22.45 5.33 -19.73
CA GLN A 28 -23.02 6.10 -20.84
C GLN A 28 -22.18 7.33 -21.21
N ARG A 29 -21.62 8.02 -20.22
CA ARG A 29 -20.85 9.25 -20.41
C ARG A 29 -19.35 9.03 -20.57
N ARG A 30 -18.88 7.78 -20.53
CA ARG A 30 -17.45 7.40 -20.55
C ARG A 30 -16.61 8.19 -19.54
N VAL A 31 -17.11 8.30 -18.31
CA VAL A 31 -16.39 8.93 -17.20
C VAL A 31 -16.00 7.89 -16.16
N PHE A 32 -14.88 8.15 -15.49
CA PHE A 32 -14.36 7.25 -14.47
C PHE A 32 -14.98 7.50 -13.11
N VAL A 33 -15.21 6.40 -12.39
CA VAL A 33 -15.66 6.38 -10.99
C VAL A 33 -14.72 5.50 -10.17
N GLY A 34 -14.46 5.91 -8.94
CA GLY A 34 -13.58 5.23 -8.00
C GLY A 34 -13.94 5.59 -6.56
N GLY A 35 -13.68 4.67 -5.65
CA GLY A 35 -14.09 4.75 -4.26
C GLY A 35 -13.90 3.40 -3.58
N ASP A 36 -14.22 3.24 -2.30
CA ASP A 36 -14.71 4.23 -1.32
C ASP A 36 -13.84 4.28 -0.06
N ASP A 37 -13.85 5.45 0.60
CA ASP A 37 -13.16 5.78 1.86
C ASP A 37 -11.63 5.68 1.80
N PHE A 38 -10.90 6.78 2.04
CA PHE A 38 -9.44 6.79 1.88
C PHE A 38 -8.72 5.82 2.82
N LYS A 39 -7.83 5.01 2.23
CA LYS A 39 -6.93 4.09 2.92
C LYS A 39 -5.64 4.81 3.31
N SER A 40 -5.67 5.49 4.45
CA SER A 40 -4.56 6.28 4.97
C SER A 40 -3.61 5.48 5.88
N GLY A 41 -3.77 5.57 7.20
CA GLY A 41 -2.85 5.01 8.21
C GLY A 41 -3.20 3.59 8.61
N GLN A 42 -4.06 3.43 9.63
CA GLN A 42 -4.34 2.13 10.26
C GLN A 42 -4.80 1.06 9.26
N THR A 43 -5.76 1.37 8.38
CA THR A 43 -6.29 0.38 7.43
C THR A 43 -5.24 -0.04 6.40
N LYS A 44 -4.34 0.87 6.01
CA LYS A 44 -3.24 0.56 5.09
C LYS A 44 -2.27 -0.43 5.73
N VAL A 45 -1.89 -0.19 6.98
CA VAL A 45 -1.05 -1.12 7.77
C VAL A 45 -1.75 -2.47 7.96
N LYS A 46 -3.05 -2.48 8.32
CA LYS A 46 -3.84 -3.70 8.48
C LYS A 46 -3.80 -4.56 7.22
N SER A 47 -4.04 -3.95 6.05
CA SER A 47 -4.02 -4.67 4.76
C SER A 47 -2.66 -5.26 4.40
N VAL A 48 -1.56 -4.66 4.87
CA VAL A 48 -0.21 -5.22 4.69
C VAL A 48 0.02 -6.38 5.65
N LEU A 49 -0.29 -6.18 6.93
CA LEU A 49 0.03 -7.13 7.98
C LEU A 49 -0.76 -8.42 7.83
N VAL A 50 -2.05 -8.34 7.53
CA VAL A 50 -2.92 -9.52 7.41
C VAL A 50 -2.56 -10.36 6.19
N ASP A 51 -2.31 -9.72 5.02
CA ASP A 51 -1.84 -10.43 3.82
C ASP A 51 -0.48 -11.11 4.08
N PHE A 52 0.42 -10.44 4.79
CA PHE A 52 1.71 -11.02 5.18
C PHE A 52 1.55 -12.24 6.10
N LEU A 53 0.73 -12.15 7.15
CA LEU A 53 0.52 -13.25 8.10
C LEU A 53 -0.10 -14.47 7.41
N ILE A 54 -1.18 -14.26 6.66
CA ILE A 54 -1.87 -15.33 5.93
C ILE A 54 -0.95 -15.92 4.86
N GLY A 55 -0.21 -15.08 4.12
CA GLY A 55 0.77 -15.51 3.13
C GLY A 55 1.94 -16.30 3.72
N SER A 56 2.27 -16.06 5.00
CA SER A 56 3.28 -16.81 5.76
C SER A 56 2.75 -18.11 6.36
N GLY A 57 1.48 -18.46 6.12
CA GLY A 57 0.84 -19.65 6.70
C GLY A 57 0.36 -19.47 8.15
N LEU A 58 0.30 -18.23 8.65
CA LEU A 58 -0.17 -17.92 10.01
C LEU A 58 -1.65 -17.55 9.97
N LYS A 59 -2.47 -18.30 10.71
CA LYS A 59 -3.90 -18.04 10.84
C LYS A 59 -4.13 -16.86 11.78
N THR A 60 -4.73 -15.79 11.25
CA THR A 60 -5.15 -14.65 12.07
C THR A 60 -6.47 -15.02 12.74
N MET A 61 -6.50 -15.04 14.07
CA MET A 61 -7.70 -15.41 14.84
C MET A 61 -8.52 -14.21 15.30
N SER A 62 -7.86 -13.09 15.60
CA SER A 62 -8.53 -11.89 16.11
C SER A 62 -7.82 -10.62 15.69
N ILE A 63 -8.60 -9.59 15.35
CA ILE A 63 -8.15 -8.27 14.96
C ILE A 63 -8.96 -7.24 15.77
N VAL A 64 -8.30 -6.49 16.63
CA VAL A 64 -8.94 -5.42 17.40
C VAL A 64 -8.31 -4.08 17.05
N SER A 65 -9.10 -3.17 16.49
CA SER A 65 -8.66 -1.89 15.94
C SER A 65 -9.31 -0.73 16.68
N TYR A 66 -8.55 -0.08 17.55
CA TYR A 66 -8.96 1.16 18.23
C TYR A 66 -8.46 2.38 17.44
N ASN A 67 -9.30 3.41 17.28
CA ASN A 67 -8.91 4.67 16.66
C ASN A 67 -9.30 5.85 17.55
N HIS A 68 -8.36 6.77 17.73
CA HIS A 68 -8.59 7.99 18.48
C HIS A 68 -8.49 9.23 17.59
N LEU A 69 -9.60 9.97 17.47
CA LEU A 69 -9.70 11.17 16.64
C LEU A 69 -10.24 12.34 17.46
N GLY A 70 -9.57 13.50 17.36
CA GLY A 70 -9.96 14.74 18.05
C GLY A 70 -10.29 15.91 17.12
N ASN A 71 -10.37 15.66 15.81
CA ASN A 71 -10.74 16.64 14.80
C ASN A 71 -12.25 16.56 14.46
N ASN A 72 -12.70 17.37 13.50
CA ASN A 72 -14.11 17.37 13.08
C ASN A 72 -14.58 16.04 12.48
N ASP A 73 -13.68 15.22 11.93
CA ASP A 73 -14.01 13.85 11.51
C ASP A 73 -14.37 12.98 12.73
N GLY A 74 -13.55 13.03 13.79
CA GLY A 74 -13.88 12.38 15.07
C GLY A 74 -15.20 12.86 15.68
N GLN A 75 -15.49 14.16 15.60
CA GLN A 75 -16.77 14.71 16.05
C GLN A 75 -17.94 14.17 15.21
N ASN A 76 -17.81 14.10 13.89
CA ASN A 76 -18.83 13.53 13.01
C ASN A 76 -19.06 12.03 13.28
N LEU A 77 -17.98 11.29 13.53
CA LEU A 77 -18.01 9.87 13.84
C LEU A 77 -18.53 9.55 15.25
N SER A 78 -18.81 10.56 16.08
CA SER A 78 -19.50 10.34 17.36
C SER A 78 -20.97 9.92 17.18
N ALA A 79 -21.56 10.23 16.03
CA ALA A 79 -22.91 9.81 15.69
C ALA A 79 -22.91 8.34 15.20
N PRO A 80 -23.73 7.44 15.79
CA PRO A 80 -23.72 6.01 15.46
C PRO A 80 -23.88 5.68 13.96
N PRO A 81 -24.75 6.36 13.18
CA PRO A 81 -24.91 6.05 11.76
C PRO A 81 -23.66 6.35 10.91
N GLN A 82 -22.95 7.43 11.22
CA GLN A 82 -21.71 7.84 10.57
C GLN A 82 -20.58 6.89 10.96
N PHE A 83 -20.54 6.47 12.23
CA PHE A 83 -19.61 5.45 12.70
C PHE A 83 -19.80 4.12 11.95
N ARG A 84 -21.05 3.65 11.82
CA ARG A 84 -21.37 2.38 11.12
C ARG A 84 -20.82 2.34 9.69
N SER A 85 -20.89 3.47 8.97
CA SER A 85 -20.34 3.57 7.61
C SER A 85 -18.82 3.35 7.57
N LYS A 86 -18.11 3.90 8.56
CA LYS A 86 -16.65 3.80 8.70
C LYS A 86 -16.22 2.44 9.26
N GLU A 87 -17.06 1.84 10.08
CA GLU A 87 -16.86 0.51 10.65
C GLU A 87 -16.87 -0.53 9.53
N VAL A 88 -17.90 -0.54 8.69
CA VAL A 88 -18.00 -1.52 7.59
C VAL A 88 -16.80 -1.44 6.65
N SER A 89 -16.41 -0.23 6.20
CA SER A 89 -15.25 -0.07 5.31
C SER A 89 -13.91 -0.42 5.97
N LYS A 90 -13.78 -0.31 7.30
CA LYS A 90 -12.56 -0.68 8.04
C LYS A 90 -12.48 -2.17 8.34
N SER A 91 -13.62 -2.85 8.40
CA SER A 91 -13.72 -4.28 8.66
C SER A 91 -13.50 -5.08 7.38
N SER A 92 -14.16 -4.72 6.28
CA SER A 92 -14.17 -5.49 5.02
C SER A 92 -12.81 -5.63 4.29
N VAL A 93 -11.76 -5.00 4.80
CA VAL A 93 -10.44 -4.94 4.16
C VAL A 93 -9.67 -6.26 4.24
N VAL A 94 -10.13 -7.22 5.06
CA VAL A 94 -9.43 -8.50 5.29
C VAL A 94 -10.13 -9.68 4.64
N ASP A 95 -11.38 -9.51 4.18
CA ASP A 95 -12.27 -10.59 3.75
C ASP A 95 -11.68 -11.38 2.57
N ASP A 96 -11.13 -10.70 1.56
CA ASP A 96 -10.50 -11.33 0.40
C ASP A 96 -9.22 -12.11 0.79
N MET A 97 -8.47 -11.63 1.79
CA MET A 97 -7.25 -12.30 2.26
C MET A 97 -7.61 -13.58 3.01
N VAL A 98 -8.64 -13.55 3.86
CA VAL A 98 -9.16 -14.72 4.58
C VAL A 98 -9.65 -15.77 3.58
N HIS A 99 -10.48 -15.37 2.62
CA HIS A 99 -10.99 -16.26 1.58
C HIS A 99 -9.91 -16.82 0.64
N SER A 100 -8.75 -16.17 0.54
CA SER A 100 -7.66 -16.62 -0.33
C SER A 100 -6.94 -17.88 0.15
N ASN A 101 -7.12 -18.28 1.41
CA ASN A 101 -6.41 -19.42 2.00
C ASN A 101 -7.35 -20.43 2.67
N PRO A 102 -7.95 -21.36 1.91
CA PRO A 102 -8.88 -22.37 2.42
C PRO A 102 -8.20 -23.44 3.30
N VAL A 103 -6.86 -23.48 3.35
CA VAL A 103 -6.13 -24.36 4.28
C VAL A 103 -6.18 -23.81 5.69
N LEU A 104 -6.12 -22.48 5.85
CA LEU A 104 -6.17 -21.82 7.15
C LEU A 104 -7.61 -21.58 7.62
N TYR A 105 -8.52 -21.24 6.71
CA TYR A 105 -9.91 -20.90 7.05
C TYR A 105 -10.89 -21.84 6.35
N SER A 106 -11.80 -22.42 7.12
CA SER A 106 -12.91 -23.19 6.56
C SER A 106 -13.92 -22.27 5.85
N PRO A 107 -14.77 -22.79 4.95
CA PRO A 107 -15.82 -21.98 4.32
C PRO A 107 -16.71 -21.29 5.37
N GLY A 108 -16.77 -19.96 5.33
CA GLY A 108 -17.53 -19.13 6.29
C GLY A 108 -16.83 -18.88 7.63
N GLU A 109 -15.59 -19.32 7.80
CA GLU A 109 -14.79 -19.01 8.98
C GLU A 109 -14.11 -17.64 8.85
N GLU A 110 -14.33 -16.76 9.82
CA GLU A 110 -13.77 -15.41 9.86
C GLU A 110 -13.07 -15.15 11.21
N PRO A 111 -12.02 -14.32 11.25
CA PRO A 111 -11.43 -13.89 12.50
C PRO A 111 -12.37 -12.99 13.30
N ASP A 112 -12.22 -12.99 14.63
CA ASP A 112 -12.91 -12.02 15.48
C ASP A 112 -12.44 -10.60 15.15
N HIS A 113 -13.24 -9.82 14.43
CA HIS A 113 -12.86 -8.47 13.98
C HIS A 113 -13.67 -7.38 14.67
N CYS A 114 -13.00 -6.57 15.49
CA CYS A 114 -13.63 -5.45 16.18
C CYS A 114 -12.98 -4.10 15.79
N VAL A 115 -13.80 -3.14 15.38
CA VAL A 115 -13.37 -1.75 15.12
C VAL A 115 -14.04 -0.84 16.14
N ARG A 116 -13.26 -0.10 16.92
CA ARG A 116 -13.75 0.80 17.97
C ARG A 116 -13.22 2.21 17.75
N GLY A 117 -14.09 3.20 17.90
CA GLY A 117 -13.72 4.62 18.02
C GLY A 117 -13.60 4.99 19.50
N ALA A 118 -12.58 5.76 19.86
CA ALA A 118 -12.45 6.36 21.18
C ALA A 118 -12.03 7.83 21.02
N GLN A 119 -12.48 8.71 21.90
CA GLN A 119 -12.18 10.14 21.78
C GLN A 119 -10.81 10.44 22.41
N ALA A 120 -9.78 10.66 21.59
CA ALA A 120 -8.55 11.31 22.02
C ALA A 120 -7.89 12.08 20.86
N TRP A 121 -7.15 13.14 21.19
CA TRP A 121 -6.65 14.13 20.24
C TRP A 121 -5.42 13.62 19.47
N GLN A 122 -5.58 13.34 18.16
CA GLN A 122 -4.48 13.15 17.23
C GLN A 122 -4.82 13.86 15.90
N GLY A 123 -4.00 14.86 15.55
CA GLY A 123 -4.26 15.82 14.47
C GLY A 123 -3.60 15.51 13.13
N ALA A 124 -2.99 14.34 12.95
CA ALA A 124 -2.15 14.04 11.78
C ALA A 124 -2.87 13.30 10.63
N ASP A 125 -4.13 12.92 10.77
CA ASP A 125 -4.86 12.18 9.73
C ASP A 125 -4.98 12.95 8.41
N SER A 126 -5.12 14.27 8.48
CA SER A 126 -5.15 15.14 7.30
C SER A 126 -3.83 15.13 6.52
N LEU A 127 -2.69 14.96 7.20
CA LEU A 127 -1.37 14.88 6.56
C LEU A 127 -1.22 13.58 5.76
N LEU A 128 -1.88 12.51 6.17
CA LEU A 128 -1.92 11.25 5.43
C LEU A 128 -2.96 11.26 4.31
N ALA A 129 -4.06 12.01 4.45
CA ALA A 129 -5.12 12.08 3.46
C ALA A 129 -4.78 12.99 2.27
N ALA A 130 -4.11 14.12 2.50
CA ALA A 130 -3.74 15.07 1.46
C ALA A 130 -2.95 14.45 0.27
N PRO A 131 -1.86 13.68 0.48
CA PRO A 131 -1.15 13.05 -0.64
C PRO A 131 -2.01 12.01 -1.37
N ILE A 132 -2.91 11.32 -0.66
CA ILE A 132 -3.83 10.36 -1.29
C ILE A 132 -4.78 11.05 -2.28
N MET A 133 -5.24 12.27 -1.96
CA MET A 133 -6.06 13.05 -2.88
C MET A 133 -5.29 13.46 -4.14
N LEU A 134 -4.00 13.78 -3.99
CA LEU A 134 -3.13 14.09 -5.13
C LEU A 134 -2.91 12.85 -5.99
N ASP A 135 -2.58 11.71 -5.38
CA ASP A 135 -2.40 10.44 -6.09
C ASP A 135 -3.69 10.03 -6.81
N LEU A 136 -4.86 10.25 -6.20
CA LEU A 136 -6.15 9.98 -6.82
C LEU A 136 -6.33 10.79 -8.11
N ALA A 137 -6.08 12.10 -8.06
CA ALA A 137 -6.20 12.97 -9.22
C ALA A 137 -5.21 12.56 -10.32
N LEU A 138 -3.94 12.32 -9.95
CA LEU A 138 -2.88 11.95 -10.89
C LEU A 138 -3.13 10.59 -11.55
N LEU A 139 -3.49 9.56 -10.77
CA LEU A 139 -3.77 8.23 -11.32
C LEU A 139 -5.03 8.22 -12.19
N THR A 140 -6.08 8.96 -11.80
CA THR A 140 -7.29 9.07 -12.61
C THR A 140 -6.99 9.74 -13.95
N GLU A 141 -6.23 10.83 -13.93
CA GLU A 141 -5.83 11.57 -15.13
C GLU A 141 -4.92 10.72 -16.04
N LEU A 142 -3.97 9.99 -15.44
CA LEU A 142 -3.15 9.03 -16.19
C LEU A 142 -4.01 7.96 -16.87
N CYS A 143 -4.98 7.38 -16.15
CA CYS A 143 -5.88 6.37 -16.73
C CYS A 143 -6.72 6.93 -17.89
N GLN A 144 -6.97 8.23 -17.95
CA GLN A 144 -7.67 8.87 -19.08
C GLN A 144 -6.82 8.95 -20.34
N ARG A 145 -5.49 8.95 -20.19
CA ARG A 145 -4.55 8.99 -21.32
C ARG A 145 -4.13 7.62 -21.83
N VAL A 146 -4.36 6.57 -21.03
CA VAL A 146 -3.97 5.21 -21.38
C VAL A 146 -5.07 4.57 -22.22
N SER A 147 -4.68 3.93 -23.31
CA SER A 147 -5.52 3.05 -24.10
C SER A 147 -4.72 1.82 -24.47
N PHE A 148 -5.39 0.68 -24.59
CA PHE A 148 -4.77 -0.60 -24.91
C PHE A 148 -5.67 -1.37 -25.87
N CYS A 149 -5.10 -2.35 -26.56
CA CYS A 149 -5.81 -3.27 -27.44
C CYS A 149 -5.28 -4.68 -27.20
N THR A 150 -5.95 -5.68 -27.77
CA THR A 150 -5.50 -7.08 -27.72
C THR A 150 -5.27 -7.58 -29.15
N ASP A 151 -4.56 -8.70 -29.30
CA ASP A 151 -4.37 -9.30 -30.63
C ASP A 151 -5.71 -9.72 -31.28
N ILE A 152 -6.73 -9.99 -30.47
CA ILE A 152 -8.07 -10.40 -30.90
C ILE A 152 -8.92 -9.17 -31.25
N ASP A 153 -8.78 -8.08 -30.50
CA ASP A 153 -9.48 -6.82 -30.69
C ASP A 153 -8.47 -5.67 -30.77
N PRO A 154 -8.04 -5.29 -31.99
CA PRO A 154 -7.02 -4.28 -32.21
C PRO A 154 -7.54 -2.85 -32.02
N GLU A 155 -8.85 -2.65 -31.78
CA GLU A 155 -9.37 -1.31 -31.53
C GLU A 155 -8.88 -0.79 -30.16
N PRO A 156 -8.31 0.42 -30.10
CA PRO A 156 -7.89 1.01 -28.83
C PRO A 156 -9.09 1.22 -27.90
N GLN A 157 -9.03 0.60 -26.73
CA GLN A 157 -10.01 0.76 -25.66
C GLN A 157 -9.40 1.44 -24.43
N SER A 158 -10.23 2.21 -23.73
CA SER A 158 -9.90 2.78 -22.42
C SER A 158 -10.14 1.77 -21.31
N PHE A 159 -9.72 2.09 -20.08
CA PHE A 159 -10.14 1.35 -18.91
C PHE A 159 -11.66 1.30 -18.73
N HIS A 160 -12.12 0.30 -17.99
CA HIS A 160 -13.51 0.19 -17.53
C HIS A 160 -13.89 1.43 -16.69
N PRO A 161 -15.13 1.96 -16.80
CA PRO A 161 -15.59 3.15 -16.05
C PRO A 161 -15.35 3.07 -14.54
N VAL A 162 -15.57 1.90 -13.95
CA VAL A 162 -15.15 1.60 -12.56
C VAL A 162 -13.65 1.29 -12.52
N LEU A 163 -12.85 2.25 -12.04
CA LEU A 163 -11.40 2.16 -11.99
C LEU A 163 -10.91 1.42 -10.73
N SER A 164 -10.82 0.10 -10.79
CA SER A 164 -10.29 -0.73 -9.70
C SER A 164 -8.82 -0.44 -9.34
N LEU A 165 -8.04 0.16 -10.25
CA LEU A 165 -6.67 0.62 -9.98
C LEU A 165 -6.56 1.60 -8.84
N LEU A 166 -7.61 2.41 -8.63
CA LEU A 166 -7.67 3.36 -7.54
C LEU A 166 -7.87 2.66 -6.18
N GLY A 167 -8.12 1.35 -6.15
CA GLY A 167 -8.27 0.56 -4.94
C GLY A 167 -7.08 0.63 -3.99
N PHE A 168 -5.88 0.94 -4.50
CA PHE A 168 -4.71 1.24 -3.66
C PHE A 168 -4.95 2.39 -2.66
N LEU A 169 -5.80 3.35 -3.03
CA LEU A 169 -6.11 4.56 -2.28
C LEU A 169 -7.36 4.45 -1.41
N PHE A 170 -8.16 3.38 -1.58
CA PHE A 170 -9.46 3.20 -0.94
C PHE A 170 -9.50 1.97 -0.02
N LYS A 171 -10.36 2.01 1.00
CA LYS A 171 -10.54 0.91 1.95
C LYS A 171 -11.55 -0.12 1.48
N ALA A 172 -12.57 0.33 0.76
CA ALA A 172 -13.59 -0.50 0.16
C ALA A 172 -13.57 -0.27 -1.36
N PRO A 173 -12.57 -0.82 -2.09
CA PRO A 173 -12.42 -0.56 -3.51
C PRO A 173 -13.67 -0.95 -4.30
N LEU A 174 -14.09 -0.09 -5.22
CA LEU A 174 -15.02 -0.46 -6.27
C LEU A 174 -14.31 -1.34 -7.30
N ALA A 175 -15.02 -2.36 -7.79
CA ALA A 175 -14.55 -3.27 -8.80
C ALA A 175 -15.62 -3.43 -9.90
N PRO A 176 -15.24 -3.65 -11.17
CA PRO A 176 -16.17 -3.98 -12.23
C PRO A 176 -17.13 -5.13 -11.86
N PRO A 177 -18.37 -5.13 -12.36
CA PRO A 177 -19.33 -6.21 -12.10
C PRO A 177 -18.75 -7.59 -12.43
N GLY A 178 -18.84 -8.53 -11.49
CA GLY A 178 -18.33 -9.90 -11.65
C GLY A 178 -16.83 -10.06 -11.40
N SER A 179 -16.08 -8.99 -11.13
CA SER A 179 -14.67 -9.06 -10.75
C SER A 179 -14.49 -9.10 -9.23
N PRO A 180 -13.47 -9.82 -8.71
CA PRO A 180 -13.19 -9.87 -7.27
C PRO A 180 -12.59 -8.55 -6.79
N VAL A 181 -12.92 -8.15 -5.56
CA VAL A 181 -12.26 -7.04 -4.87
C VAL A 181 -10.94 -7.54 -4.29
N VAL A 182 -9.88 -6.74 -4.46
CA VAL A 182 -8.55 -7.03 -3.89
C VAL A 182 -8.20 -5.91 -2.92
N ASN A 183 -7.97 -6.24 -1.65
CA ASN A 183 -7.59 -5.26 -0.61
C ASN A 183 -6.10 -5.32 -0.25
N ALA A 184 -5.42 -6.42 -0.58
CA ALA A 184 -3.99 -6.62 -0.32
C ALA A 184 -3.15 -5.51 -0.96
N LEU A 185 -2.53 -4.68 -0.11
CA LEU A 185 -1.90 -3.43 -0.54
C LEU A 185 -0.78 -3.67 -1.57
N PHE A 186 0.05 -4.68 -1.36
CA PHE A 186 1.16 -4.97 -2.26
C PHE A 186 0.70 -5.56 -3.59
N ARG A 187 -0.42 -6.30 -3.62
CA ARG A 187 -1.04 -6.77 -4.87
C ARG A 187 -1.60 -5.59 -5.67
N GLN A 188 -2.28 -4.66 -5.01
CA GLN A 188 -2.77 -3.43 -5.64
C GLN A 188 -1.62 -2.57 -6.17
N ARG A 189 -0.53 -2.41 -5.39
CA ARG A 189 0.67 -1.68 -5.82
C ARG A 189 1.34 -2.35 -7.02
N SER A 190 1.54 -3.66 -6.97
CA SER A 190 2.15 -4.43 -8.06
C SER A 190 1.34 -4.32 -9.34
N CYS A 191 0.01 -4.28 -9.26
CA CYS A 191 -0.86 -4.03 -10.41
C CYS A 191 -0.57 -2.67 -11.07
N ILE A 192 -0.49 -1.59 -10.28
CA ILE A 192 -0.16 -0.25 -10.78
C ILE A 192 1.26 -0.23 -11.40
N GLU A 193 2.25 -0.78 -10.69
CA GLU A 193 3.64 -0.82 -11.17
C GLU A 193 3.74 -1.58 -12.50
N ASN A 194 3.08 -2.73 -12.63
CA ASN A 194 3.11 -3.52 -13.85
C ASN A 194 2.42 -2.80 -15.03
N ILE A 195 1.31 -2.11 -14.79
CA ILE A 195 0.67 -1.28 -15.84
C ILE A 195 1.61 -0.17 -16.29
N LEU A 196 2.27 0.52 -15.36
CA LEU A 196 3.24 1.58 -15.69
C LEU A 196 4.46 1.05 -16.45
N ARG A 197 4.93 -0.16 -16.15
CA ARG A 197 6.06 -0.81 -16.85
C ARG A 197 5.69 -1.22 -18.28
N CYS A 198 4.45 -1.67 -18.49
CA CYS A 198 3.96 -2.08 -19.80
C CYS A 198 3.49 -0.89 -20.64
N ALA A 199 3.11 0.24 -20.03
CA ALA A 199 2.71 1.44 -20.75
C ALA A 199 3.91 2.06 -21.48
N PRO A 200 3.82 2.31 -22.80
CA PRO A 200 4.89 2.96 -23.56
C PRO A 200 4.95 4.45 -23.20
N THR A 201 5.69 4.82 -22.15
CA THR A 201 5.97 6.21 -21.82
C THR A 201 7.21 6.69 -22.58
N LEU A 202 7.04 7.71 -23.44
CA LEU A 202 8.08 8.58 -24.03
C LEU A 202 9.49 7.95 -24.15
N GLY A 203 9.69 7.07 -25.13
CA GLY A 203 11.01 6.58 -25.51
C GLY A 203 11.65 5.53 -24.59
N ILE A 204 10.93 5.06 -23.57
CA ILE A 204 11.35 3.95 -22.71
C ILE A 204 10.87 2.63 -23.36
N PRO A 205 11.72 1.59 -23.48
CA PRO A 205 11.29 0.27 -23.92
C PRO A 205 10.15 -0.25 -23.05
N THR A 206 9.12 -0.82 -23.66
CA THR A 206 8.08 -1.52 -22.90
C THR A 206 8.70 -2.72 -22.20
N TYR A 207 8.52 -2.78 -20.88
CA TYR A 207 8.96 -3.92 -20.08
C TYR A 207 7.77 -4.85 -19.80
N GLY A 208 8.03 -6.15 -19.80
CA GLY A 208 7.05 -7.12 -19.29
C GLY A 208 6.75 -6.92 -17.81
N PRO A 209 5.65 -7.51 -17.32
CA PRO A 209 5.31 -7.48 -15.90
C PRO A 209 6.43 -8.11 -15.06
N ASP A 210 6.68 -7.56 -13.88
CA ASP A 210 7.61 -8.15 -12.93
C ASP A 210 6.97 -9.36 -12.24
N ASN A 211 7.65 -10.49 -12.29
CA ASN A 211 7.23 -11.77 -11.70
C ASN A 211 8.12 -12.19 -10.52
N HIS A 212 9.19 -11.44 -10.23
CA HIS A 212 10.14 -11.69 -9.14
C HIS A 212 10.81 -13.09 -9.12
N MET A 213 10.68 -13.91 -10.17
CA MET A 213 11.18 -15.28 -10.17
C MET A 213 12.71 -15.35 -10.30
N LEU A 214 13.31 -14.43 -11.08
CA LEU A 214 14.76 -14.33 -11.33
C LEU A 214 15.41 -15.70 -11.65
N LEU A 215 14.73 -16.51 -12.47
CA LEU A 215 15.12 -17.91 -12.73
C LEU A 215 16.49 -18.01 -13.39
N GLU A 216 16.88 -17.01 -14.18
CA GLU A 216 18.20 -16.85 -14.78
C GLU A 216 19.35 -16.88 -13.76
N HIS A 217 19.07 -16.53 -12.50
CA HIS A 217 20.03 -16.60 -11.39
C HIS A 217 19.87 -17.86 -10.53
N LYS A 218 18.81 -18.65 -10.74
CA LYS A 218 18.51 -19.88 -10.00
C LYS A 218 18.81 -21.15 -10.80
N MET A 219 19.22 -21.02 -12.06
CA MET A 219 19.61 -22.13 -12.92
C MET A 219 21.13 -22.39 -12.85
N GLU A 220 21.54 -23.63 -12.59
CA GLU A 220 22.96 -24.03 -12.51
C GLU A 220 23.64 -24.11 -13.89
N ARG A 221 22.88 -24.35 -14.97
CA ARG A 221 23.44 -24.47 -16.32
C ARG A 221 23.57 -23.09 -16.97
N PRO A 222 24.79 -22.63 -17.33
CA PRO A 222 24.99 -21.36 -18.03
C PRO A 222 24.63 -21.53 -19.52
N GLY A 223 23.33 -21.59 -19.84
CA GLY A 223 22.85 -21.89 -21.20
C GLY A 223 22.31 -20.70 -21.99
N LEU A 224 22.04 -19.56 -21.36
CA LEU A 224 21.46 -18.38 -22.01
C LEU A 224 22.08 -17.08 -21.46
N LYS A 225 23.42 -16.99 -21.49
CA LYS A 225 24.09 -15.70 -21.34
C LYS A 225 24.24 -15.05 -22.72
N GLN A 226 23.52 -13.93 -22.88
CA GLN A 226 23.64 -12.81 -23.83
C GLN A 226 22.43 -12.63 -24.73
N VAL A 227 21.71 -11.51 -24.57
CA VAL A 227 21.87 -10.30 -25.40
C VAL A 227 21.50 -9.06 -24.56
N GLY A 228 22.34 -8.03 -24.57
CA GLY A 228 21.99 -6.67 -24.12
C GLY A 228 22.90 -6.09 -23.04
N HIS A 229 24.05 -5.55 -23.45
CA HIS A 229 24.70 -4.51 -22.66
C HIS A 229 23.73 -3.33 -22.49
N VAL A 230 23.35 -3.02 -21.26
CA VAL A 230 23.07 -1.64 -20.86
C VAL A 230 24.26 -1.19 -20.04
N ALA A 231 25.01 -0.25 -20.59
CA ALA A 231 26.17 0.33 -19.93
C ALA A 231 25.73 1.07 -18.65
N THR A 232 26.04 0.50 -17.49
CA THR A 232 26.14 1.27 -16.25
C THR A 232 27.54 1.86 -16.16
N ALA A 233 27.68 3.10 -16.62
CA ALA A 233 28.65 4.02 -16.02
C ALA A 233 28.19 4.26 -14.56
N CYS A 234 28.99 4.21 -13.49
CA CYS A 234 30.42 4.42 -13.31
C CYS A 234 30.95 3.55 -12.15
N PRO A 235 32.23 3.11 -12.15
CA PRO A 235 32.93 2.77 -10.92
C PRO A 235 33.78 3.95 -10.45
N VAL A 236 33.53 4.41 -9.21
CA VAL A 236 34.46 5.27 -8.48
C VAL A 236 35.74 4.46 -8.19
N PRO A 237 36.95 4.93 -8.54
CA PRO A 237 38.18 4.18 -8.25
C PRO A 237 38.57 4.36 -6.78
N CYS A 238 38.38 3.33 -5.94
CA CYS A 238 39.08 3.22 -4.68
C CYS A 238 40.52 2.76 -4.92
N LYS A 239 41.47 3.69 -4.83
CA LYS A 239 42.90 3.37 -4.77
C LYS A 239 43.21 2.63 -3.46
N LYS A 240 43.53 1.33 -3.54
CA LYS A 240 44.33 0.64 -2.51
C LYS A 240 45.80 0.73 -2.90
N GLY A 241 46.53 1.64 -2.26
CA GLY A 241 47.99 1.69 -2.31
C GLY A 241 48.58 0.58 -1.45
N SER A 242 49.58 -0.10 -1.99
CA SER A 242 50.43 -1.11 -1.35
C SER A 242 51.19 -0.55 -0.15
N ALA A 243 51.18 -1.26 0.98
CA ALA A 243 52.08 -0.99 2.10
C ALA A 243 53.43 -1.71 1.88
N PRO A 244 54.58 -1.04 2.03
CA PRO A 244 55.88 -1.70 2.12
C PRO A 244 56.27 -1.99 3.58
N THR A 245 57.04 -3.07 3.74
CA THR A 245 57.55 -3.64 5.00
C THR A 245 58.87 -3.03 5.50
N ALA A 246 59.03 -3.08 6.83
CA ALA A 246 60.27 -3.09 7.66
C ALA A 246 60.87 -1.72 8.11
N PRO A 247 61.80 -1.69 9.11
CA PRO A 247 61.66 -2.12 10.51
C PRO A 247 62.21 -1.07 11.54
N ASN A 248 61.94 -1.33 12.83
CA ASN A 248 62.67 -0.95 14.07
C ASN A 248 63.09 0.51 14.37
N GLY A 249 62.73 0.97 15.57
CA GLY A 249 63.51 1.94 16.36
C GLY A 249 62.71 2.88 17.26
N CYS A 250 62.79 2.66 18.58
CA CYS A 250 62.79 3.59 19.73
C CYS A 250 62.49 5.09 19.45
N THR A 251 61.75 5.89 20.22
CA THR A 251 61.45 5.97 21.67
C THR A 251 60.54 7.21 21.84
N GLY A 252 59.71 7.30 22.90
CA GLY A 252 59.22 8.61 23.39
C GLY A 252 57.75 8.65 23.81
N ASP A 253 57.55 8.36 25.10
CA ASP A 253 56.54 8.81 26.06
C ASP A 253 55.45 9.82 25.63
N ALA A 254 54.20 9.57 26.03
CA ALA A 254 53.49 10.36 27.05
C ALA A 254 51.99 10.01 27.18
N TYR A 255 51.64 9.48 28.35
CA TYR A 255 50.43 9.73 29.17
C TYR A 255 49.00 9.66 28.58
N GLY A 256 48.17 8.85 29.24
CA GLY A 256 46.76 9.21 29.47
C GLY A 256 45.71 8.09 29.42
N HIS A 257 45.85 7.01 30.20
CA HIS A 257 44.72 6.12 30.51
C HIS A 257 44.39 6.17 32.00
N SER A 258 43.13 6.41 32.32
CA SER A 258 42.53 6.02 33.60
C SER A 258 41.16 5.42 33.33
N GLN A 259 40.98 4.21 33.83
CA GLN A 259 39.77 3.40 33.75
C GLN A 259 38.66 4.00 34.61
N ALA A 260 37.41 3.84 34.17
CA ALA A 260 36.23 4.16 34.97
C ALA A 260 35.80 2.91 35.76
N GLU A 261 35.76 3.04 37.08
CA GLU A 261 35.22 2.07 38.03
C GLU A 261 33.90 2.62 38.60
N ALA A 262 32.89 1.76 38.74
CA ALA A 262 31.54 2.13 39.18
C ALA A 262 31.43 2.19 40.72
N PRO A 263 30.72 3.15 41.35
CA PRO A 263 30.52 3.14 42.79
C PRO A 263 29.16 2.58 43.24
N GLN A 264 29.22 1.84 44.34
CA GLN A 264 28.12 1.28 45.13
C GLN A 264 27.34 2.34 45.93
N MET A 265 26.07 2.02 46.22
CA MET A 265 25.14 2.74 47.11
C MET A 265 25.49 2.56 48.60
N PRO A 266 25.24 3.55 49.48
CA PRO A 266 25.21 3.32 50.91
C PRO A 266 23.78 3.37 51.49
N THR A 267 23.49 2.40 52.34
CA THR A 267 22.47 2.40 53.40
C THR A 267 22.98 3.21 54.60
N THR A 268 22.26 4.26 55.01
CA THR A 268 21.41 4.40 56.22
C THR A 268 21.09 5.89 56.39
#